data_AF-A0A1S2VJX8-F1
#
_entry.id   AF-A0A1S2VJX8-F1
#
_cell.length_a   1.000
_cell.length_b   1.000
_cell.length_c   1.000
_cell.angle_alpha   90.00
_cell.angle_beta   90.00
_cell.angle_gamma   90.00
#
_symmetry.space_group_name_H-M   'P 1'
#
loop_
_entity.id
_entity.type
_entity.pdbx_description
1 polymer ?
#
loop_
_entity_poly.entity_id
_entity_poly.type
_entity_poly.pdbx_seq_one_letter_code
_entity_poly.pdbx_strand_id
1 'polypeptide(L)'
;MTILSNRSFKTKIIHGKQSDDNEYFNKTIIISTLLTIQLPIYIFITGYLKWYYTPAALLLSTWLIYSDIKSFRYSYHSQFIKKSIRKNRTTILMSMLASIAGFSLSGIGGIGYRHHDWHMTSTTLFHLIKEPWPVWFTPEYLGSEFGFKEPRPFIYYFSYYLPAAVIGKLFGWTAGRLALYAWTCFCSTLLFILIINYIKKQKASVKPLYYTLVPVYIFLMGGLDWWGHPLYHTGKDHPDLWTFPFVLLTNLRVLYWSPHHCLPVWLIAMVILHNVHSTTVIKLFLPTCVALLFWTPFGTVGLAPFIAWYLLSLFIHEKVTINIAAVVLSIFFVVIISTFLFSHSLSIPIQYTLTANWITDKSKRYLLFIITELAIPLILLLITSDKLKRTEVMFTGIAVSIIILVSPALRLGFWSDWCSRTGMASQFMLYVLVLKNVLTMNRSGRNFYIATSLIVISCFTSLGELNRAINEFKFDMRELPPDIRAYGGGTYVTNQVFGKPDSFFFTYLARRH
;
A
#
# COMPACT_ATOMS: atom_id res chain seq x y z
N MET A 1 -12.43 -48.51 -35.01
CA MET A 1 -13.01 -47.88 -33.81
C MET A 1 -12.34 -48.49 -32.58
N THR A 2 -11.81 -47.80 -31.57
CA THR A 2 -11.38 -46.42 -31.39
C THR A 2 -10.44 -46.47 -30.18
N ILE A 3 -9.13 -46.34 -30.38
CA ILE A 3 -8.15 -46.16 -29.31
C ILE A 3 -8.18 -44.67 -28.91
N LEU A 4 -9.26 -44.22 -28.26
CA LEU A 4 -9.41 -42.86 -27.71
C LEU A 4 -10.16 -42.90 -26.38
N SER A 5 -9.50 -43.28 -25.29
CA SER A 5 -10.06 -42.99 -23.95
C SER A 5 -9.01 -42.64 -22.88
N ASN A 6 -7.74 -42.97 -23.06
CA ASN A 6 -6.73 -42.75 -22.02
C ASN A 6 -6.09 -41.34 -21.99
N ARG A 7 -6.19 -40.55 -23.08
CA ARG A 7 -5.65 -39.17 -23.10
C ARG A 7 -6.57 -38.19 -22.36
N SER A 8 -7.89 -38.24 -22.61
CA SER A 8 -8.88 -37.34 -21.97
C SER A 8 -8.85 -37.42 -20.43
N PHE A 9 -8.76 -38.63 -19.87
CA PHE A 9 -8.74 -38.86 -18.42
C PHE A 9 -7.41 -38.39 -17.78
N LYS A 10 -6.27 -38.66 -18.42
CA LYS A 10 -4.97 -38.14 -17.98
C LYS A 10 -4.91 -36.61 -18.05
N THR A 11 -5.44 -35.96 -19.08
CA THR A 11 -5.46 -34.50 -19.18
C THR A 11 -6.34 -33.87 -18.08
N LYS A 12 -7.48 -34.49 -17.75
CA LYS A 12 -8.37 -34.03 -16.66
C LYS A 12 -7.72 -34.16 -15.27
N ILE A 13 -7.02 -35.26 -15.01
CA ILE A 13 -6.28 -35.47 -13.75
C ILE A 13 -5.05 -34.55 -13.63
N ILE A 14 -4.34 -34.32 -14.74
CA ILE A 14 -3.19 -33.41 -14.78
C ILE A 14 -3.65 -31.95 -14.60
N HIS A 15 -4.75 -31.54 -15.26
CA HIS A 15 -5.32 -30.20 -15.07
C HIS A 15 -5.91 -29.98 -13.67
N GLY A 16 -6.54 -31.00 -13.06
CA GLY A 16 -6.99 -30.95 -11.66
C GLY A 16 -5.82 -30.81 -10.68
N LYS A 17 -4.79 -31.66 -10.76
CA LYS A 17 -3.60 -31.53 -9.90
C LYS A 17 -2.83 -30.22 -10.10
N GLN A 18 -2.87 -29.64 -11.30
CA GLN A 18 -2.14 -28.41 -11.63
C GLN A 18 -2.88 -27.14 -11.16
N SER A 19 -4.21 -27.18 -11.00
CA SER A 19 -4.99 -26.10 -10.37
C SER A 19 -4.73 -26.02 -8.87
N ASP A 20 -4.63 -27.16 -8.20
CA ASP A 20 -4.56 -27.25 -6.74
C ASP A 20 -3.23 -26.69 -6.18
N ASP A 21 -2.10 -26.99 -6.86
CA ASP A 21 -0.76 -26.49 -6.48
C ASP A 21 -0.69 -24.94 -6.49
N ASN A 22 -1.32 -24.31 -7.49
CA ASN A 22 -1.30 -22.85 -7.67
C ASN A 22 -2.27 -22.16 -6.71
N GLU A 23 -3.40 -22.79 -6.40
CA GLU A 23 -4.34 -22.25 -5.42
C GLU A 23 -3.72 -22.19 -4.02
N TYR A 24 -3.00 -23.25 -3.62
CA TYR A 24 -2.28 -23.27 -2.34
C TYR A 24 -1.23 -22.15 -2.25
N PHE A 25 -0.39 -21.99 -3.27
CA PHE A 25 0.60 -20.90 -3.31
C PHE A 25 -0.04 -19.53 -3.09
N ASN A 26 -1.14 -19.28 -3.80
CA ASN A 26 -1.87 -18.02 -3.69
C ASN A 26 -2.39 -17.79 -2.27
N LYS A 27 -2.96 -18.82 -1.64
CA LYS A 27 -3.42 -18.74 -0.25
C LYS A 27 -2.27 -18.46 0.71
N THR A 28 -1.11 -19.11 0.54
CA THR A 28 0.08 -18.82 1.35
C THR A 28 0.54 -17.37 1.20
N ILE A 29 0.60 -16.85 -0.03
CA ILE A 29 0.99 -15.46 -0.29
C ILE A 29 -0.04 -14.48 0.31
N ILE A 30 -1.34 -14.78 0.24
CA ILE A 30 -2.39 -13.97 0.85
C ILE A 30 -2.24 -13.95 2.38
N ILE A 31 -2.09 -15.10 3.04
CA ILE A 31 -1.89 -15.14 4.51
C ILE A 31 -0.60 -14.40 4.89
N SER A 32 0.50 -14.62 4.16
CA SER A 32 1.76 -13.91 4.39
C SER A 32 1.58 -12.40 4.26
N THR A 33 0.78 -11.95 3.30
CA THR A 33 0.42 -10.54 3.12
C THR A 33 -0.34 -10.01 4.33
N LEU A 34 -1.39 -10.69 4.79
CA LEU A 34 -2.16 -10.26 5.97
C LEU A 34 -1.29 -10.17 7.22
N LEU A 35 -0.41 -11.15 7.42
CA LEU A 35 0.56 -11.15 8.53
C LEU A 35 1.56 -10.00 8.43
N THR A 36 2.04 -9.70 7.22
CA THR A 36 2.97 -8.58 6.97
C THR A 36 2.35 -7.25 7.40
N ILE A 37 1.06 -7.05 7.10
CA ILE A 37 0.32 -5.83 7.47
C ILE A 37 0.03 -5.76 8.97
N GLN A 38 -0.21 -6.90 9.63
CA GLN A 38 -0.46 -6.93 11.08
C GLN A 38 0.82 -6.91 11.92
N LEU A 39 1.97 -7.33 11.38
CA LEU A 39 3.22 -7.41 12.16
C LEU A 39 3.54 -6.14 12.94
N PRO A 40 3.44 -4.92 12.36
CA PRO A 40 3.76 -3.70 13.11
C PRO A 40 2.85 -3.42 14.30
N ILE A 41 1.55 -3.77 14.24
CA ILE A 41 0.67 -3.53 15.39
C ILE A 41 1.05 -4.45 16.57
N TYR A 42 1.55 -5.66 16.32
CA TYR A 42 2.07 -6.52 17.39
C TYR A 42 3.36 -5.99 17.99
N ILE A 43 4.27 -5.47 17.16
CA ILE A 43 5.49 -4.80 17.63
C ILE A 43 5.10 -3.59 18.49
N PHE A 44 4.13 -2.80 18.03
CA PHE A 44 3.62 -1.64 18.77
C PHE A 44 2.98 -2.04 20.10
N ILE A 45 2.10 -3.04 20.13
CA ILE A 45 1.49 -3.55 21.38
C ILE A 45 2.57 -4.01 22.36
N THR A 46 3.59 -4.70 21.87
CA THR A 46 4.68 -5.20 22.71
C THR A 46 5.58 -4.08 23.22
N GLY A 47 5.84 -3.07 22.40
CA GLY A 47 6.75 -1.98 22.70
C GLY A 47 6.13 -0.84 23.52
N TYR A 48 4.93 -0.41 23.14
CA TYR A 48 4.31 0.81 23.63
C TYR A 48 3.27 0.58 24.73
N LEU A 49 2.56 -0.56 24.74
CA LEU A 49 1.48 -0.81 25.69
C LEU A 49 1.97 -1.60 26.90
N LYS A 50 1.30 -1.44 28.05
CA LYS A 50 1.55 -2.25 29.26
C LYS A 50 1.58 -3.74 28.93
N TRP A 51 2.53 -4.45 29.54
CA TRP A 51 2.90 -5.82 29.15
C TRP A 51 1.72 -6.80 29.12
N TYR A 52 0.73 -6.62 30.00
CA TYR A 52 -0.42 -7.52 30.12
C TYR A 52 -1.40 -7.47 28.93
N TYR A 53 -1.34 -6.46 28.06
CA TYR A 53 -2.14 -6.43 26.82
C TYR A 53 -1.59 -7.36 25.72
N THR A 54 -0.29 -7.67 25.78
CA THR A 54 0.42 -8.40 24.71
C THR A 54 -0.01 -9.87 24.60
N PRO A 55 -0.10 -10.65 25.69
CA PRO A 55 -0.47 -12.07 25.61
C PRO A 55 -1.84 -12.30 24.97
N ALA A 56 -2.86 -11.51 25.34
CA ALA A 56 -4.21 -11.66 24.80
C ALA A 56 -4.27 -11.45 23.28
N ALA A 57 -3.63 -10.38 22.80
CA ALA A 57 -3.56 -10.06 21.38
C ALA A 57 -2.83 -11.16 20.60
N LEU A 58 -1.68 -11.63 21.10
CA LEU A 58 -0.91 -12.70 20.46
C LEU A 58 -1.68 -14.02 20.44
N LEU A 59 -2.36 -14.40 21.54
CA LEU A 59 -3.14 -15.63 21.61
C LEU A 59 -4.29 -15.65 20.61
N LEU A 60 -5.09 -14.59 20.55
CA LEU A 60 -6.19 -14.47 19.58
C LEU A 60 -5.70 -14.53 18.14
N SER A 61 -4.59 -13.85 17.86
CA SER A 61 -4.00 -13.80 16.52
C SER A 61 -3.43 -15.16 16.12
N THR A 62 -2.72 -15.82 17.02
CA THR A 62 -2.18 -17.17 16.80
C THR A 62 -3.31 -18.17 16.58
N TRP A 63 -4.42 -18.05 17.32
CA TRP A 63 -5.61 -18.86 17.11
C TRP A 63 -6.24 -18.63 15.73
N LEU A 64 -6.39 -17.37 15.29
CA LEU A 64 -6.91 -17.03 13.96
C LEU A 64 -6.01 -17.57 12.84
N ILE A 65 -4.69 -17.39 12.97
CA ILE A 65 -3.69 -17.93 12.05
C ILE A 65 -3.81 -19.44 11.96
N TYR A 66 -3.84 -20.12 13.11
CA TYR A 66 -4.00 -21.57 13.16
C TYR A 66 -5.32 -21.99 12.52
N SER A 67 -6.41 -21.26 12.78
CA SER A 67 -7.74 -21.55 12.24
C SER A 67 -7.81 -21.40 10.71
N ASP A 68 -7.19 -20.35 10.16
CA ASP A 68 -7.06 -20.13 8.72
C ASP A 68 -6.14 -21.20 8.11
N ILE A 69 -4.96 -21.47 8.69
CA ILE A 69 -4.07 -22.53 8.20
C ILE A 69 -4.77 -23.90 8.24
N LYS A 70 -5.54 -24.21 9.29
CA LYS A 70 -6.29 -25.46 9.43
C LYS A 70 -7.41 -25.57 8.39
N SER A 71 -8.18 -24.51 8.17
CA SER A 71 -9.24 -24.49 7.14
C SER A 71 -8.67 -24.74 5.74
N PHE A 72 -7.41 -24.35 5.49
CA PHE A 72 -6.70 -24.65 4.26
C PHE A 72 -6.01 -26.03 4.24
N ARG A 73 -5.44 -26.47 5.37
CA ARG A 73 -4.70 -27.74 5.51
C ARG A 73 -5.58 -28.97 5.54
N TYR A 74 -6.84 -28.87 5.96
CA TYR A 74 -7.79 -29.97 5.87
C TYR A 74 -7.97 -30.48 4.42
N SER A 75 -7.41 -29.75 3.44
CA SER A 75 -7.43 -30.10 2.04
C SER A 75 -6.09 -30.65 1.48
N TYR A 76 -4.89 -30.38 2.03
CA TYR A 76 -3.60 -30.75 1.36
C TYR A 76 -2.35 -30.96 2.26
N HIS A 77 -1.44 -31.87 1.81
CA HIS A 77 -0.26 -32.41 2.53
C HIS A 77 1.05 -31.60 2.36
N SER A 78 2.01 -31.70 3.29
CA SER A 78 3.23 -30.86 3.37
C SER A 78 4.18 -30.91 2.16
N GLN A 79 4.24 -32.03 1.43
CA GLN A 79 5.04 -32.16 0.20
C GLN A 79 4.60 -31.19 -0.92
N PHE A 80 3.34 -30.73 -0.89
CA PHE A 80 2.81 -29.78 -1.87
C PHE A 80 3.42 -28.38 -1.75
N ILE A 81 3.87 -27.96 -0.55
CA ILE A 81 4.45 -26.62 -0.33
C ILE A 81 5.74 -26.47 -1.14
N LYS A 82 6.69 -27.40 -0.96
CA LYS A 82 7.99 -27.37 -1.65
C LYS A 82 7.82 -27.43 -3.17
N LYS A 83 6.90 -28.28 -3.65
CA LYS A 83 6.58 -28.41 -5.07
C LYS A 83 5.99 -27.12 -5.64
N SER A 84 5.09 -26.48 -4.90
CA SER A 84 4.41 -25.25 -5.31
C SER A 84 5.36 -24.04 -5.37
N ILE A 85 6.27 -23.90 -4.39
CA ILE A 85 7.34 -22.89 -4.42
C ILE A 85 8.25 -23.12 -5.64
N ARG A 86 8.69 -24.36 -5.87
CA ARG A 86 9.55 -24.70 -7.01
C ARG A 86 8.90 -24.36 -8.35
N LYS A 87 7.60 -24.59 -8.48
CA LYS A 87 6.81 -24.24 -9.68
C LYS A 87 6.71 -22.73 -9.90
N ASN A 88 6.63 -21.94 -8.84
CA ASN A 88 6.51 -20.48 -8.91
C ASN A 88 7.84 -19.73 -8.74
N ARG A 89 8.99 -20.44 -8.70
CA ARG A 89 10.32 -19.87 -8.44
C ARG A 89 10.67 -18.68 -9.35
N THR A 90 10.31 -18.78 -10.63
CA THR A 90 10.61 -17.70 -11.60
C THR A 90 9.82 -16.45 -11.28
N THR A 91 8.54 -16.59 -10.89
CA THR A 91 7.72 -15.44 -10.48
C THR A 91 8.26 -14.82 -9.20
N ILE A 92 8.63 -15.64 -8.21
CA ILE A 92 9.24 -15.15 -6.97
C ILE A 92 10.53 -14.38 -7.28
N LEU A 93 11.46 -14.99 -8.02
CA LEU A 93 12.76 -14.38 -8.34
C LEU A 93 12.60 -13.09 -9.14
N MET A 94 11.75 -13.08 -10.17
CA MET A 94 11.52 -11.87 -10.96
C MET A 94 10.86 -10.75 -10.14
N SER A 95 9.90 -11.07 -9.28
CA SER A 95 9.30 -10.11 -8.36
C SER A 95 10.33 -9.54 -7.40
N MET A 96 11.19 -10.38 -6.82
CA MET A 96 12.27 -9.95 -5.93
C MET A 96 13.27 -9.04 -6.64
N LEU A 97 13.78 -9.46 -7.81
CA LEU A 97 14.73 -8.67 -8.60
C LEU A 97 14.14 -7.33 -9.01
N ALA A 98 12.86 -7.30 -9.44
CA ALA A 98 12.19 -6.06 -9.80
C ALA A 98 11.98 -5.14 -8.60
N SER A 99 11.65 -5.68 -7.42
CA SER A 99 11.56 -4.88 -6.19
C SER A 99 12.92 -4.29 -5.80
N ILE A 100 13.98 -5.10 -5.79
CA ILE A 100 15.34 -4.62 -5.48
C ILE A 100 15.74 -3.52 -6.46
N ALA A 101 15.69 -3.79 -7.76
CA ALA A 101 16.08 -2.83 -8.79
C ALA A 101 15.24 -1.55 -8.74
N GLY A 102 13.92 -1.67 -8.58
CA GLY A 102 13.01 -0.54 -8.53
C GLY A 102 13.23 0.37 -7.32
N PHE A 103 13.50 -0.21 -6.15
CA PHE A 103 13.73 0.56 -4.91
C PHE A 103 15.18 1.01 -4.71
N SER A 104 16.15 0.46 -5.44
CA SER A 104 17.54 0.95 -5.36
C SER A 104 17.69 2.41 -5.76
N LEU A 105 16.74 2.97 -6.51
CA LEU A 105 16.72 4.39 -6.89
C LEU A 105 15.86 5.26 -5.94
N SER A 106 15.21 4.67 -4.94
CA SER A 106 14.15 5.36 -4.16
C SER A 106 14.62 6.23 -2.99
N GLY A 107 15.87 6.06 -2.53
CA GLY A 107 16.40 6.68 -1.31
C GLY A 107 16.15 5.86 -0.04
N ILE A 108 15.25 4.86 -0.08
CA ILE A 108 14.89 4.02 1.07
C ILE A 108 16.14 3.36 1.65
N GLY A 109 16.31 3.44 2.97
CA GLY A 109 17.45 2.85 3.66
C GLY A 109 18.79 3.51 3.33
N GLY A 110 18.79 4.69 2.69
CA GLY A 110 20.01 5.40 2.29
C GLY A 110 20.53 5.08 0.90
N ILE A 111 19.76 4.32 0.11
CA ILE A 111 20.13 3.82 -1.21
C ILE A 111 19.28 4.53 -2.26
N GLY A 112 19.89 5.41 -3.05
CA GLY A 112 19.25 6.09 -4.17
C GLY A 112 18.87 7.55 -3.90
N TYR A 113 17.78 7.99 -4.53
CA TYR A 113 17.36 9.38 -4.54
C TYR A 113 16.75 9.86 -3.22
N ARG A 114 17.34 10.89 -2.62
CA ARG A 114 16.85 11.46 -1.36
C ARG A 114 16.10 12.77 -1.60
N HIS A 115 14.80 12.66 -1.86
CA HIS A 115 13.89 13.80 -1.85
C HIS A 115 13.72 14.40 -0.44
N HIS A 116 13.12 15.59 -0.34
CA HIS A 116 13.02 16.33 0.92
C HIS A 116 12.31 15.57 2.06
N ASP A 117 11.25 14.81 1.76
CA ASP A 117 10.56 13.99 2.78
C ASP A 117 11.44 12.86 3.37
N TRP A 118 12.56 12.50 2.73
CA TRP A 118 13.46 11.47 3.27
C TRP A 118 14.09 11.86 4.59
N HIS A 119 14.24 13.16 4.85
CA HIS A 119 14.76 13.61 6.13
C HIS A 119 13.79 13.17 7.24
N MET A 120 12.48 13.48 7.14
CA MET A 120 11.52 13.16 8.20
C MET A 120 11.31 11.67 8.41
N THR A 121 11.27 10.90 7.33
CA THR A 121 11.13 9.44 7.39
C THR A 121 12.36 8.78 8.03
N SER A 122 13.57 9.28 7.72
CA SER A 122 14.82 8.83 8.35
C SER A 122 14.89 9.25 9.82
N THR A 123 14.52 10.48 10.16
CA THR A 123 14.43 10.97 11.55
C THR A 123 13.44 10.16 12.38
N THR A 124 12.28 9.80 11.81
CA THR A 124 11.29 8.92 12.43
C THR A 124 11.89 7.56 12.77
N LEU A 125 12.53 6.90 11.80
CA LEU A 125 13.19 5.62 12.04
C LEU A 125 14.31 5.76 13.09
N PHE A 126 15.09 6.84 13.03
CA PHE A 126 16.22 7.09 13.93
C PHE A 126 15.78 7.18 15.38
N HIS A 127 14.75 7.98 15.68
CA HIS A 127 14.21 8.07 17.04
C HIS A 127 13.54 6.77 17.49
N LEU A 128 12.84 6.07 16.60
CA LEU A 128 12.31 4.74 16.93
C LEU A 128 13.42 3.74 17.28
N ILE A 129 14.62 3.89 16.72
CA ILE A 129 15.78 3.05 17.05
C ILE A 129 16.42 3.50 18.36
N LYS A 130 16.74 4.79 18.50
CA LYS A 130 17.55 5.32 19.59
C LYS A 130 16.82 5.42 20.92
N GLU A 131 15.58 5.89 20.90
CA GLU A 131 14.83 6.18 22.13
C GLU A 131 14.10 4.95 22.66
N PRO A 132 13.91 4.82 23.99
CA PRO A 132 13.01 3.80 24.55
C PRO A 132 11.59 3.95 24.01
N TRP A 133 10.81 2.87 24.08
CA TRP A 133 9.40 2.87 23.65
C TRP A 133 8.47 2.87 24.87
N PRO A 134 7.41 3.70 24.89
CA PRO A 134 7.06 4.76 23.93
C PRO A 134 8.11 5.87 23.83
N VAL A 135 8.24 6.51 22.66
CA VAL A 135 9.20 7.60 22.44
C VAL A 135 8.67 8.92 23.00
N TRP A 136 9.48 9.61 23.80
CA TRP A 136 9.20 10.94 24.37
C TRP A 136 10.35 11.90 24.10
N PHE A 137 10.00 13.17 23.90
CA PHE A 137 10.95 14.26 23.74
C PHE A 137 10.84 15.22 24.92
N THR A 138 11.97 15.53 25.56
CA THR A 138 11.99 16.49 26.68
C THR A 138 12.00 17.93 26.16
N PRO A 139 11.52 18.90 26.96
CA PRO A 139 11.61 20.31 26.62
C PRO A 139 13.04 20.78 26.32
N GLU A 140 14.03 20.27 27.05
CA GLU A 140 15.44 20.63 26.88
C GLU A 140 15.98 20.16 25.53
N TYR A 141 15.57 18.97 25.08
CA TYR A 141 15.96 18.44 23.78
C TYR A 141 15.34 19.26 22.63
N LEU A 142 14.05 19.59 22.73
CA LEU A 142 13.33 20.34 21.69
C LEU A 142 13.77 21.81 21.62
N GLY A 143 14.10 22.41 22.77
CA GLY A 143 14.51 23.80 22.86
C GLY A 143 13.34 24.79 22.89
N SER A 144 13.66 26.06 23.14
CA SER A 144 12.66 27.12 23.37
C SER A 144 11.79 27.44 22.16
N GLU A 145 12.24 27.16 20.94
CA GLU A 145 11.50 27.41 19.70
C GLU A 145 10.17 26.65 19.63
N PHE A 146 10.08 25.49 20.28
CA PHE A 146 8.86 24.69 20.31
C PHE A 146 7.86 25.15 21.39
N GLY A 147 8.31 25.95 22.36
CA GLY A 147 7.44 26.51 23.41
C GLY A 147 6.82 25.48 24.36
N PHE A 148 7.27 24.22 24.36
CA PHE A 148 6.75 23.18 25.25
C PHE A 148 7.38 23.27 26.64
N LYS A 149 6.54 23.22 27.68
CA LYS A 149 6.96 23.24 29.10
C LYS A 149 7.00 21.84 29.73
N GLU A 150 6.53 20.84 29.01
CA GLU A 150 6.39 19.46 29.46
C GLU A 150 6.87 18.51 28.35
N PRO A 151 7.35 17.30 28.70
CA PRO A 151 7.73 16.30 27.71
C PRO A 151 6.59 15.99 26.74
N ARG A 152 6.90 15.81 25.46
CA ARG A 152 5.92 15.50 24.41
C ARG A 152 6.13 14.07 23.90
N PRO A 153 5.09 13.22 23.88
CA PRO A 153 5.20 11.92 23.25
C PRO A 153 5.26 12.07 21.72
N PHE A 154 6.01 11.19 21.07
CA PHE A 154 6.09 11.13 19.61
C PHE A 154 4.92 10.29 19.07
N ILE A 155 4.09 10.90 18.23
CA ILE A 155 2.94 10.27 17.58
C ILE A 155 3.12 10.36 16.08
N TYR A 156 3.06 9.22 15.40
CA TYR A 156 3.03 9.17 13.95
C TYR A 156 2.49 7.81 13.50
N TYR A 157 2.25 7.64 12.20
CA TYR A 157 1.91 6.33 11.62
C TYR A 157 3.17 5.43 11.55
N PHE A 158 3.53 4.84 12.69
CA PHE A 158 4.79 4.10 12.86
C PHE A 158 4.87 2.76 12.12
N SER A 159 3.75 2.22 11.63
CA SER A 159 3.65 0.83 11.17
C SER A 159 4.77 0.41 10.21
N TYR A 160 5.05 1.21 9.20
CA TYR A 160 6.07 0.88 8.20
C TYR A 160 7.49 0.78 8.79
N TYR A 161 7.78 1.57 9.82
CA TYR A 161 9.11 1.70 10.40
C TYR A 161 9.38 0.67 11.50
N LEU A 162 8.35 0.20 12.21
CA LEU A 162 8.51 -0.65 13.40
C LEU A 162 9.30 -1.94 13.16
N PRO A 163 9.07 -2.73 12.09
CA PRO A 163 9.87 -3.93 11.82
C PRO A 163 11.38 -3.62 11.68
N ALA A 164 11.70 -2.53 10.97
CA ALA A 164 13.07 -2.08 10.78
C ALA A 164 13.67 -1.48 12.06
N ALA A 165 12.86 -0.79 12.86
CA ALA A 165 13.27 -0.20 14.12
C ALA A 165 13.65 -1.27 15.16
N VAL A 166 12.96 -2.41 15.20
CA VAL A 166 13.36 -3.55 16.06
C VAL A 166 14.76 -4.04 15.69
N ILE A 167 15.03 -4.24 14.39
CA ILE A 167 16.36 -4.65 13.93
C ILE A 167 17.40 -3.58 14.25
N GLY A 168 17.06 -2.30 14.04
CA GLY A 168 17.95 -1.19 14.37
C GLY A 168 18.23 -1.03 15.85
N LYS A 169 17.28 -1.35 16.74
CA LYS A 169 17.49 -1.38 18.19
C LYS A 169 18.51 -2.44 18.61
N LEU A 170 18.47 -3.60 17.96
CA LEU A 170 19.35 -4.72 18.28
C LEU A 170 20.75 -4.57 17.68
N PHE A 171 20.85 -3.97 16.49
CA PHE A 171 22.09 -4.00 15.68
C PHE A 171 22.57 -2.60 15.24
N GLY A 172 21.92 -1.53 15.68
CA GLY A 172 22.30 -0.15 15.39
C GLY A 172 21.68 0.44 14.12
N TRP A 173 22.00 1.73 13.87
CA TRP A 173 21.38 2.56 12.82
C TRP A 173 21.47 1.95 11.42
N THR A 174 22.66 1.53 11.00
CA THR A 174 22.88 0.96 9.66
C THR A 174 22.05 -0.30 9.42
N ALA A 175 21.94 -1.18 10.41
CA ALA A 175 21.12 -2.38 10.32
C ALA A 175 19.62 -2.04 10.21
N GLY A 176 19.15 -1.03 10.95
CA GLY A 176 17.78 -0.54 10.84
C GLY A 176 17.45 0.01 9.45
N ARG A 177 18.36 0.75 8.81
CA ARG A 177 18.16 1.26 7.44
C ARG A 177 18.11 0.14 6.40
N LEU A 178 19.05 -0.80 6.47
CA LEU A 178 19.06 -1.98 5.59
C LEU A 178 17.79 -2.82 5.79
N ALA A 179 17.34 -2.96 7.03
CA ALA A 179 16.09 -3.63 7.34
C ALA A 179 14.88 -2.91 6.73
N LEU A 180 14.83 -1.56 6.75
CA LEU A 180 13.75 -0.81 6.10
C LEU A 180 13.73 -1.02 4.59
N TYR A 181 14.90 -1.01 3.95
CA TYR A 181 15.03 -1.31 2.52
C TYR A 181 14.58 -2.74 2.20
N ALA A 182 15.07 -3.73 2.96
CA ALA A 182 14.68 -5.14 2.79
C ALA A 182 13.18 -5.36 3.03
N TRP A 183 12.62 -4.71 4.05
CA TRP A 183 11.19 -4.74 4.37
C TRP A 183 10.33 -4.21 3.22
N THR A 184 10.74 -3.09 2.63
CA THR A 184 10.05 -2.51 1.46
C THR A 184 10.09 -3.44 0.27
N CYS A 185 11.28 -3.99 -0.04
CA CYS A 185 11.45 -4.95 -1.13
C CYS A 185 10.60 -6.20 -0.91
N PHE A 186 10.47 -6.67 0.34
CA PHE A 186 9.64 -7.80 0.71
C PHE A 186 8.14 -7.52 0.47
N CYS A 187 7.62 -6.40 0.98
CA CYS A 187 6.22 -5.99 0.75
C CYS A 187 5.90 -5.85 -0.74
N SER A 188 6.81 -5.25 -1.52
CA SER A 188 6.67 -5.12 -2.97
C SER A 188 6.76 -6.46 -3.71
N THR A 189 7.60 -7.38 -3.25
CA THR A 189 7.70 -8.73 -3.80
C THR A 189 6.36 -9.45 -3.67
N LEU A 190 5.75 -9.41 -2.47
CA LEU A 190 4.42 -9.99 -2.25
C LEU A 190 3.38 -9.38 -3.18
N LEU A 191 3.40 -8.05 -3.34
CA LEU A 191 2.51 -7.34 -4.24
C LEU A 191 2.65 -7.82 -5.69
N PHE A 192 3.87 -7.88 -6.22
CA PHE A 192 4.08 -8.33 -7.60
C PHE A 192 3.69 -9.79 -7.81
N ILE A 193 3.95 -10.67 -6.83
CA ILE A 193 3.48 -12.06 -6.88
C ILE A 193 1.95 -12.10 -6.95
N LEU A 194 1.25 -11.31 -6.13
CA LEU A 194 -0.21 -11.22 -6.15
C LEU A 194 -0.72 -10.72 -7.51
N ILE A 195 -0.15 -9.66 -8.07
CA ILE A 195 -0.57 -9.12 -9.39
C ILE A 195 -0.35 -10.16 -10.49
N ILE A 196 0.84 -10.76 -10.57
CA ILE A 196 1.16 -11.77 -11.59
C ILE A 196 0.23 -12.97 -11.48
N ASN A 197 -0.04 -13.45 -10.26
CA ASN A 197 -0.92 -14.58 -10.06
C ASN A 197 -2.39 -14.24 -10.35
N TYR A 198 -2.84 -13.02 -10.09
CA TYR A 198 -4.16 -12.55 -10.46
C TYR A 198 -4.34 -12.61 -11.98
N ILE A 199 -3.36 -12.12 -12.75
CA ILE A 199 -3.38 -12.14 -14.22
C ILE A 199 -3.33 -13.58 -14.74
N LYS A 200 -2.46 -14.44 -14.21
CA LYS A 200 -2.37 -15.87 -14.58
C LYS A 200 -3.68 -16.63 -14.39
N LYS A 201 -4.44 -16.32 -13.33
CA LYS A 201 -5.74 -16.96 -13.05
C LYS A 201 -6.79 -16.70 -14.13
N GLN A 202 -6.64 -15.65 -14.94
CA GLN A 202 -7.61 -15.32 -15.99
C GLN A 202 -7.51 -16.21 -17.24
N LYS A 203 -6.73 -17.30 -17.20
CA LYS A 203 -6.56 -18.30 -18.28
C LYS A 203 -6.13 -17.72 -19.64
N ALA A 204 -5.45 -16.58 -19.63
CA ALA A 204 -4.92 -16.00 -20.85
C ALA A 204 -3.59 -16.67 -21.24
N SER A 205 -3.43 -16.99 -22.53
CA SER A 205 -2.20 -17.51 -23.13
C SER A 205 -1.11 -16.43 -23.23
N VAL A 206 -0.75 -15.85 -22.08
CA VAL A 206 0.30 -14.84 -21.98
C VAL A 206 1.65 -15.56 -21.94
N LYS A 207 2.55 -15.21 -22.86
CA LYS A 207 3.91 -15.79 -22.86
C LYS A 207 4.61 -15.43 -21.53
N PRO A 208 5.39 -16.35 -20.93
CA PRO A 208 6.04 -16.12 -19.64
C PRO A 208 6.85 -14.81 -19.56
N LEU A 209 7.49 -14.41 -20.66
CA LEU A 209 8.26 -13.16 -20.77
C LEU A 209 7.42 -11.92 -20.44
N TYR A 210 6.14 -11.85 -20.80
CA TYR A 210 5.35 -10.64 -20.51
C TYR A 210 5.07 -10.45 -19.02
N TYR A 211 5.12 -11.52 -18.20
CA TYR A 211 5.02 -11.36 -16.76
C TYR A 211 6.24 -10.65 -16.15
N THR A 212 7.38 -10.59 -16.85
CA THR A 212 8.54 -9.81 -16.39
C THR A 212 8.35 -8.30 -16.61
N LEU A 213 7.42 -7.90 -17.49
CA LEU A 213 7.08 -6.50 -17.73
C LEU A 213 6.03 -5.96 -16.74
N VAL A 214 5.35 -6.84 -15.99
CA VAL A 214 4.33 -6.44 -15.01
C VAL A 214 4.89 -5.45 -13.96
N PRO A 215 6.03 -5.72 -13.29
CA PRO A 215 6.58 -4.76 -12.34
C PRO A 215 6.94 -3.43 -12.99
N VAL A 216 7.58 -3.45 -14.17
CA VAL A 216 7.97 -2.24 -14.93
C VAL A 216 6.75 -1.38 -15.23
N TYR A 217 5.67 -2.00 -15.71
CA TYR A 217 4.40 -1.30 -15.92
C TYR A 217 3.86 -0.69 -14.63
N ILE A 218 3.80 -1.47 -13.54
CA ILE A 218 3.25 -0.98 -12.27
C ILE A 218 4.07 0.19 -11.73
N PHE A 219 5.41 0.15 -11.83
CA PHE A 219 6.26 1.27 -11.45
C PHE A 219 5.98 2.51 -12.31
N LEU A 220 5.91 2.36 -13.64
CA LEU A 220 5.92 3.50 -14.55
C LEU A 220 4.54 4.08 -14.85
N MET A 221 3.44 3.40 -14.54
CA MET A 221 2.10 3.95 -14.79
C MET A 221 1.84 5.25 -14.03
N GLY A 222 1.32 6.24 -14.77
CA GLY A 222 0.84 7.52 -14.25
C GLY A 222 -0.30 8.09 -15.09
N GLY A 223 -0.79 9.26 -14.68
CA GLY A 223 -1.73 10.06 -15.45
C GLY A 223 -1.06 10.83 -16.59
N LEU A 224 -1.82 11.70 -17.24
CA LEU A 224 -1.38 12.60 -18.31
C LEU A 224 -0.71 13.89 -17.81
N ASP A 225 -0.23 13.93 -16.56
CA ASP A 225 0.25 15.17 -15.94
C ASP A 225 1.42 15.82 -16.65
N TRP A 226 2.34 15.04 -17.22
CA TRP A 226 3.40 15.59 -18.07
C TRP A 226 2.87 16.47 -19.20
N TRP A 227 1.73 16.07 -19.78
CA TRP A 227 1.09 16.78 -20.89
C TRP A 227 0.17 17.90 -20.40
N GLY A 228 -0.42 17.76 -19.22
CA GLY A 228 -1.28 18.77 -18.61
C GLY A 228 -0.52 19.93 -17.97
N HIS A 229 0.65 19.67 -17.38
CA HIS A 229 1.44 20.65 -16.62
C HIS A 229 1.72 21.98 -17.35
N PRO A 230 2.04 21.99 -18.66
CA PRO A 230 2.22 23.23 -19.41
C PRO A 230 0.98 24.16 -19.45
N LEU A 231 -0.20 23.72 -19.06
CA LEU A 231 -1.41 24.56 -19.07
C LEU A 231 -1.45 25.60 -17.93
N TYR A 232 -0.80 25.32 -16.79
CA TYR A 232 -0.80 26.22 -15.63
C TYR A 232 0.59 26.61 -15.12
N HIS A 233 1.65 25.88 -15.50
CA HIS A 233 3.04 26.19 -15.08
C HIS A 233 3.24 26.23 -13.54
N THR A 234 2.35 25.59 -12.78
CA THR A 234 2.22 25.72 -11.32
C THR A 234 3.12 24.79 -10.50
N GLY A 235 4.07 24.07 -11.12
CA GLY A 235 4.98 23.16 -10.42
C GLY A 235 6.28 22.96 -11.17
N LYS A 236 7.23 23.91 -11.08
CA LYS A 236 8.44 23.95 -11.93
C LYS A 236 9.24 22.63 -11.95
N ASP A 237 9.26 21.90 -10.84
CA ASP A 237 10.06 20.69 -10.68
C ASP A 237 9.25 19.38 -10.65
N HIS A 238 7.91 19.48 -10.66
CA HIS A 238 7.00 18.37 -10.36
C HIS A 238 5.73 18.41 -11.23
N PRO A 239 5.72 17.69 -12.37
CA PRO A 239 4.65 17.75 -13.36
C PRO A 239 3.25 17.46 -12.81
N ASP A 240 3.11 16.50 -11.92
CA ASP A 240 1.90 16.01 -11.22
C ASP A 240 1.40 16.91 -10.08
N LEU A 241 2.05 18.03 -9.79
CA LEU A 241 1.55 19.02 -8.81
C LEU A 241 0.82 20.21 -9.45
N TRP A 242 0.69 20.22 -10.78
CA TRP A 242 0.16 21.34 -11.55
C TRP A 242 -1.32 21.67 -11.25
N THR A 243 -2.16 20.67 -10.97
CA THR A 243 -3.59 20.84 -10.64
C THR A 243 -3.88 21.10 -9.17
N PHE A 244 -2.87 21.45 -8.37
CA PHE A 244 -3.02 21.66 -6.93
C PHE A 244 -4.26 22.52 -6.59
N PRO A 245 -5.11 22.11 -5.62
CA PRO A 245 -4.94 21.01 -4.66
C PRO A 245 -5.42 19.62 -5.10
N PHE A 246 -5.87 19.46 -6.36
CA PHE A 246 -6.24 18.16 -6.91
C PHE A 246 -4.98 17.43 -7.34
N VAL A 247 -4.56 16.43 -6.57
CA VAL A 247 -3.27 15.76 -6.74
C VAL A 247 -3.45 14.26 -6.58
N LEU A 248 -3.26 13.53 -7.68
CA LEU A 248 -2.91 12.13 -7.66
C LEU A 248 -1.48 12.02 -8.17
N LEU A 249 -0.67 11.27 -7.44
CA LEU A 249 0.75 11.10 -7.77
C LEU A 249 0.91 9.85 -8.62
N THR A 250 1.92 9.83 -9.49
CA THR A 250 2.27 8.63 -10.26
C THR A 250 2.63 7.46 -9.36
N ASN A 251 2.51 6.22 -9.86
CA ASN A 251 2.88 5.03 -9.09
C ASN A 251 4.34 5.08 -8.62
N LEU A 252 5.27 5.50 -9.48
CA LEU A 252 6.68 5.59 -9.12
C LEU A 252 6.89 6.57 -7.96
N ARG A 253 6.26 7.74 -8.04
CA ARG A 253 6.38 8.74 -6.99
C ARG A 253 5.78 8.25 -5.68
N VAL A 254 4.58 7.69 -5.66
CA VAL A 254 4.00 7.19 -4.39
C VAL A 254 4.82 6.06 -3.79
N LEU A 255 5.46 5.23 -4.62
CA LEU A 255 6.37 4.17 -4.16
C LEU A 255 7.65 4.74 -3.55
N TYR A 256 8.21 5.81 -4.09
CA TYR A 256 9.45 6.41 -3.58
C TYR A 256 9.18 7.29 -2.35
N TRP A 257 8.15 8.13 -2.42
CA TRP A 257 7.87 9.16 -1.42
C TRP A 257 7.03 8.66 -0.26
N SER A 258 6.18 7.67 -0.51
CA SER A 258 5.20 7.19 0.47
C SER A 258 4.95 5.69 0.43
N PRO A 259 6.00 4.85 0.42
CA PRO A 259 5.85 3.39 0.41
C PRO A 259 5.06 2.89 1.63
N HIS A 260 5.17 3.61 2.76
CA HIS A 260 4.42 3.36 3.99
C HIS A 260 2.91 3.53 3.84
N HIS A 261 2.44 4.30 2.86
CA HIS A 261 1.01 4.45 2.55
C HIS A 261 0.57 3.52 1.42
N CYS A 262 1.32 3.44 0.31
CA CYS A 262 0.85 2.76 -0.90
C CYS A 262 0.94 1.25 -0.86
N LEU A 263 2.07 0.69 -0.43
CA LEU A 263 2.26 -0.75 -0.37
C LEU A 263 1.18 -1.47 0.45
N PRO A 264 0.83 -1.04 1.67
CA PRO A 264 -0.18 -1.76 2.44
C PRO A 264 -1.58 -1.66 1.83
N VAL A 265 -1.94 -0.52 1.24
CA VAL A 265 -3.23 -0.33 0.54
C VAL A 265 -3.31 -1.23 -0.68
N TRP A 266 -2.26 -1.26 -1.51
CA TRP A 266 -2.22 -2.05 -2.74
C TRP A 266 -2.22 -3.55 -2.45
N LEU A 267 -1.54 -3.98 -1.39
CA LEU A 267 -1.56 -5.36 -0.92
C LEU A 267 -2.98 -5.81 -0.56
N ILE A 268 -3.71 -5.02 0.24
CA ILE A 268 -5.10 -5.35 0.61
C ILE A 268 -6.05 -5.26 -0.60
N ALA A 269 -5.87 -4.29 -1.49
CA ALA A 269 -6.62 -4.21 -2.74
C ALA A 269 -6.45 -5.48 -3.59
N MET A 270 -5.21 -6.01 -3.69
CA MET A 270 -4.96 -7.27 -4.38
C MET A 270 -5.55 -8.49 -3.66
N VAL A 271 -5.54 -8.51 -2.33
CA VAL A 271 -6.21 -9.58 -1.56
C VAL A 271 -7.72 -9.58 -1.85
N ILE A 272 -8.35 -8.41 -1.93
CA ILE A 272 -9.76 -8.28 -2.31
C ILE A 272 -10.00 -8.82 -3.73
N LEU A 273 -9.20 -8.38 -4.72
CA LEU A 273 -9.32 -8.84 -6.11
C LEU A 273 -9.15 -10.36 -6.27
N HIS A 274 -8.25 -10.98 -5.49
CA HIS A 274 -8.06 -12.43 -5.52
C HIS A 274 -9.21 -13.21 -4.89
N ASN A 275 -9.88 -12.66 -3.89
CA ASN A 275 -10.84 -13.37 -3.06
C ASN A 275 -12.29 -13.00 -3.30
N VAL A 276 -12.60 -12.00 -4.15
CA VAL A 276 -13.98 -11.58 -4.44
C VAL A 276 -14.89 -12.73 -4.92
N HIS A 277 -14.30 -13.76 -5.55
CA HIS A 277 -15.03 -14.96 -5.99
C HIS A 277 -14.81 -16.19 -5.11
N SER A 278 -13.93 -16.10 -4.11
CA SER A 278 -13.64 -17.20 -3.19
C SER A 278 -14.89 -17.61 -2.42
N THR A 279 -14.99 -18.89 -2.07
CA THR A 279 -15.99 -19.42 -1.13
C THR A 279 -15.46 -19.45 0.30
N THR A 280 -14.14 -19.31 0.48
CA THR A 280 -13.49 -19.35 1.80
C THR A 280 -13.29 -17.94 2.33
N VAL A 281 -13.82 -17.70 3.52
CA VAL A 281 -13.58 -16.47 4.30
C VAL A 281 -12.26 -16.59 5.03
N ILE A 282 -11.41 -15.57 4.88
CA ILE A 282 -10.13 -15.48 5.57
C ILE A 282 -10.36 -14.72 6.87
N LYS A 283 -10.23 -15.39 8.01
CA LYS A 283 -10.61 -14.83 9.32
C LYS A 283 -9.71 -13.67 9.73
N LEU A 284 -8.45 -13.69 9.30
CA LEU A 284 -7.51 -12.59 9.50
C LEU A 284 -7.84 -11.31 8.71
N PHE A 285 -8.74 -11.36 7.72
CA PHE A 285 -8.96 -10.21 6.83
C PHE A 285 -9.46 -8.98 7.59
N LEU A 286 -10.50 -9.12 8.43
CA LEU A 286 -11.07 -8.01 9.19
C LEU A 286 -10.07 -7.33 10.15
N PRO A 287 -9.33 -8.05 11.01
CA PRO A 287 -8.31 -7.41 11.86
C PRO A 287 -7.17 -6.80 11.04
N THR A 288 -6.89 -7.31 9.84
CA THR A 288 -5.91 -6.68 8.93
C THR A 288 -6.41 -5.34 8.38
N CYS A 289 -7.68 -5.27 7.97
CA CYS A 289 -8.28 -4.01 7.52
C CYS A 289 -8.25 -2.94 8.61
N VAL A 290 -8.43 -3.32 9.88
CA VAL A 290 -8.26 -2.41 11.01
C VAL A 290 -6.80 -2.05 11.21
N ALA A 291 -5.87 -3.02 11.16
CA ALA A 291 -4.44 -2.75 11.29
C ALA A 291 -3.94 -1.77 10.20
N LEU A 292 -4.57 -1.74 9.02
CA LEU A 292 -4.27 -0.79 7.95
C LEU A 292 -4.43 0.68 8.40
N LEU A 293 -5.34 0.97 9.34
CA LEU A 293 -5.49 2.31 9.92
C LEU A 293 -4.19 2.79 10.58
N PHE A 294 -3.41 1.88 11.16
CA PHE A 294 -2.14 2.22 11.79
C PHE A 294 -1.03 2.52 10.77
N TRP A 295 -1.17 2.03 9.53
CA TRP A 295 -0.27 2.35 8.43
C TRP A 295 -0.65 3.66 7.76
N THR A 296 -1.95 3.81 7.47
CA THR A 296 -2.46 4.87 6.60
C THR A 296 -3.95 5.08 6.84
N PRO A 297 -4.35 5.98 7.75
CA PRO A 297 -5.77 6.26 8.00
C PRO A 297 -6.51 6.65 6.71
N PHE A 298 -5.95 7.59 5.94
CA PHE A 298 -6.58 8.06 4.70
C PHE A 298 -6.56 7.03 3.58
N GLY A 299 -5.48 6.24 3.46
CA GLY A 299 -5.46 5.12 2.51
C GLY A 299 -6.50 4.04 2.84
N THR A 300 -6.76 3.82 4.14
CA THR A 300 -7.83 2.92 4.59
C THR A 300 -9.20 3.46 4.23
N VAL A 301 -9.44 4.77 4.40
CA VAL A 301 -10.70 5.42 3.96
C VAL A 301 -10.91 5.26 2.45
N GLY A 302 -9.86 5.48 1.66
CA GLY A 302 -9.91 5.25 0.21
C GLY A 302 -10.22 3.80 -0.18
N LEU A 303 -9.75 2.83 0.61
CA LEU A 303 -10.01 1.40 0.37
C LEU A 303 -11.35 0.91 0.95
N ALA A 304 -11.95 1.67 1.88
CA ALA A 304 -13.14 1.25 2.62
C ALA A 304 -14.34 0.88 1.73
N PRO A 305 -14.66 1.59 0.63
CA PRO A 305 -15.74 1.19 -0.27
C PRO A 305 -15.51 -0.19 -0.93
N PHE A 306 -14.25 -0.52 -1.26
CA PHE A 306 -13.89 -1.84 -1.80
C PHE A 306 -14.00 -2.94 -0.75
N ILE A 307 -13.57 -2.65 0.49
CA ILE A 307 -13.71 -3.57 1.63
C ILE A 307 -15.20 -3.82 1.91
N ALA A 308 -16.01 -2.77 1.99
CA ALA A 308 -17.44 -2.84 2.23
C ALA A 308 -18.12 -3.68 1.15
N TRP A 309 -17.84 -3.40 -0.13
CA TRP A 309 -18.37 -4.21 -1.21
C TRP A 309 -17.96 -5.68 -1.09
N TYR A 310 -16.68 -5.95 -0.82
CA TYR A 310 -16.19 -7.31 -0.68
C TYR A 310 -16.91 -8.05 0.45
N LEU A 311 -17.02 -7.45 1.63
CA LEU A 311 -17.75 -8.03 2.75
C LEU A 311 -19.23 -8.25 2.42
N LEU A 312 -19.90 -7.27 1.83
CA LEU A 312 -21.30 -7.39 1.38
C LEU A 312 -21.47 -8.55 0.39
N SER A 313 -20.56 -8.69 -0.57
CA SER A 313 -20.61 -9.79 -1.54
C SER A 313 -20.48 -11.17 -0.87
N LEU A 314 -19.72 -11.27 0.23
CA LEU A 314 -19.62 -12.51 0.98
C LEU A 314 -20.90 -12.82 1.77
N PHE A 315 -21.57 -11.80 2.33
CA PHE A 315 -22.85 -11.96 3.02
C PHE A 315 -23.99 -12.34 2.06
N ILE A 316 -24.10 -11.65 0.91
CA ILE A 316 -25.13 -11.91 -0.11
C ILE A 316 -25.05 -13.34 -0.64
N HIS A 317 -23.85 -13.92 -0.69
CA HIS A 317 -23.64 -15.29 -1.14
C HIS A 317 -23.68 -16.33 0.01
N GLU A 318 -24.11 -15.94 1.22
CA GLU A 318 -24.17 -16.79 2.43
C GLU A 318 -22.84 -17.50 2.76
N LYS A 319 -21.72 -16.88 2.38
CA LYS A 319 -20.38 -17.49 2.53
C LYS A 319 -19.76 -17.25 3.90
N VAL A 320 -20.37 -16.43 4.77
CA VAL A 320 -19.76 -15.94 6.01
C VAL A 320 -20.53 -16.38 7.23
N THR A 321 -19.81 -17.01 8.15
CA THR A 321 -20.14 -17.02 9.57
C THR A 321 -19.27 -15.98 10.27
N ILE A 322 -19.88 -15.15 11.13
CA ILE A 322 -19.16 -14.12 11.87
C ILE A 322 -18.18 -14.81 12.83
N ASN A 323 -16.88 -14.54 12.67
CA ASN A 323 -15.87 -15.05 13.59
C ASN A 323 -15.70 -14.07 14.75
N ILE A 324 -16.20 -14.45 15.93
CA ILE A 324 -16.17 -13.60 17.13
C ILE A 324 -14.73 -13.19 17.49
N ALA A 325 -13.75 -14.10 17.41
CA ALA A 325 -12.37 -13.76 17.77
C ALA A 325 -11.75 -12.73 16.80
N ALA A 326 -12.09 -12.80 15.50
CA ALA A 326 -11.69 -11.79 14.53
C ALA A 326 -12.31 -10.43 14.85
N VAL A 327 -13.60 -10.39 15.22
CA VAL A 327 -14.29 -9.17 15.64
C VAL A 327 -13.68 -8.59 16.92
N VAL A 328 -13.44 -9.42 17.95
CA VAL A 328 -12.83 -8.98 19.22
C VAL A 328 -11.43 -8.42 18.98
N LEU A 329 -10.61 -9.10 18.18
CA LEU A 329 -9.27 -8.61 17.83
C LEU A 329 -9.34 -7.30 17.04
N SER A 330 -10.28 -7.17 16.11
CA SER A 330 -10.53 -5.93 15.37
C SER A 330 -10.94 -4.79 16.29
N ILE A 331 -11.86 -5.00 17.22
CA ILE A 331 -12.28 -3.97 18.20
C ILE A 331 -11.08 -3.55 19.05
N PHE A 332 -10.31 -4.51 19.54
CA PHE A 332 -9.10 -4.25 20.32
C PHE A 332 -8.10 -3.39 19.54
N PHE A 333 -7.83 -3.71 18.27
CA PHE A 333 -6.97 -2.89 17.42
C PHE A 333 -7.55 -1.50 17.16
N VAL A 334 -8.86 -1.37 16.86
CA VAL A 334 -9.50 -0.06 16.65
C VAL A 334 -9.29 0.83 17.87
N VAL A 335 -9.55 0.32 19.08
CA VAL A 335 -9.40 1.10 20.31
C VAL A 335 -7.96 1.57 20.49
N ILE A 336 -6.98 0.69 20.34
CA ILE A 336 -5.56 1.04 20.50
C ILE A 336 -5.11 2.06 19.46
N ILE A 337 -5.40 1.81 18.19
CA ILE A 337 -4.95 2.65 17.08
C ILE A 337 -5.61 4.02 17.18
N SER A 338 -6.93 4.07 17.44
CA SER A 338 -7.68 5.32 17.51
C SER A 338 -7.20 6.16 18.69
N THR A 339 -7.12 5.58 19.89
CA THR A 339 -6.66 6.33 21.07
C THR A 339 -5.24 6.87 20.88
N PHE A 340 -4.34 6.10 20.26
CA PHE A 340 -2.99 6.57 19.93
C PHE A 340 -3.00 7.70 18.91
N LEU A 341 -3.62 7.53 17.74
CA LEU A 341 -3.60 8.53 16.66
C LEU A 341 -4.35 9.82 17.03
N PHE A 342 -5.42 9.73 17.83
CA PHE A 342 -6.15 10.90 18.34
C PHE A 342 -5.48 11.58 19.52
N SER A 343 -4.36 11.05 20.03
CA SER A 343 -3.57 11.72 21.08
C SER A 343 -2.76 12.90 20.55
N HIS A 344 -2.89 13.25 19.27
CA HIS A 344 -2.15 14.31 18.61
C HIS A 344 -2.48 15.72 19.15
N SER A 345 -1.49 16.62 19.18
CA SER A 345 -1.67 17.99 19.71
C SER A 345 -2.25 19.00 18.72
N LEU A 346 -2.10 18.78 17.40
CA LEU A 346 -2.56 19.72 16.36
C LEU A 346 -4.00 19.46 15.90
N SER A 347 -4.71 20.55 15.61
CA SER A 347 -5.84 20.58 14.67
C SER A 347 -5.34 20.67 13.22
N ILE A 348 -5.52 19.62 12.43
CA ILE A 348 -5.15 19.65 11.03
C ILE A 348 -6.14 20.57 10.29
N PRO A 349 -5.68 21.56 9.49
CA PRO A 349 -6.59 22.40 8.72
C PRO A 349 -7.32 21.53 7.69
N ILE A 350 -8.66 21.64 7.70
CA ILE A 350 -9.57 20.99 6.75
C ILE A 350 -10.28 22.09 5.97
N GLN A 351 -10.22 22.01 4.65
CA GLN A 351 -10.93 22.91 3.75
C GLN A 351 -11.69 22.10 2.71
N TYR A 352 -12.94 22.49 2.44
CA TYR A 352 -13.70 21.94 1.32
C TYR A 352 -13.20 22.58 0.03
N THR A 353 -12.70 21.75 -0.90
CA THR A 353 -12.02 22.26 -2.10
C THR A 353 -12.97 23.04 -3.01
N LEU A 354 -14.25 22.68 -3.04
CA LEU A 354 -15.26 23.34 -3.88
C LEU A 354 -15.64 24.75 -3.40
N THR A 355 -15.53 25.02 -2.10
CA THR A 355 -15.83 26.33 -1.49
C THR A 355 -14.59 27.19 -1.24
N ALA A 356 -13.40 26.67 -1.56
CA ALA A 356 -12.14 27.38 -1.39
C ALA A 356 -11.99 28.52 -2.42
N ASN A 357 -11.99 29.77 -1.95
CA ASN A 357 -11.89 30.97 -2.80
C ASN A 357 -10.49 31.24 -3.35
N TRP A 358 -9.44 30.65 -2.75
CA TRP A 358 -8.04 30.84 -3.19
C TRP A 358 -7.70 30.01 -4.44
N ILE A 359 -8.56 29.09 -4.87
CA ILE A 359 -8.36 28.26 -6.05
C ILE A 359 -8.87 29.01 -7.28
N THR A 360 -7.96 29.54 -8.08
CA THR A 360 -8.29 30.15 -9.37
C THR A 360 -8.72 29.10 -10.38
N ASP A 361 -9.71 29.42 -11.23
CA ASP A 361 -10.23 28.51 -12.27
C ASP A 361 -10.62 27.11 -11.75
N LYS A 362 -11.14 27.01 -10.52
CA LYS A 362 -11.38 25.72 -9.84
C LYS A 362 -12.10 24.68 -10.69
N SER A 363 -13.12 25.07 -11.45
CA SER A 363 -13.89 24.16 -12.31
C SER A 363 -13.06 23.63 -13.48
N LYS A 364 -12.22 24.46 -14.09
CA LYS A 364 -11.33 24.04 -15.19
C LYS A 364 -10.23 23.14 -14.66
N ARG A 365 -9.58 23.50 -13.55
CA ARG A 365 -8.55 22.66 -12.91
C ARG A 365 -9.09 21.29 -12.51
N TYR A 366 -10.29 21.27 -11.94
CA TYR A 366 -10.97 20.04 -11.55
C TYR A 366 -11.33 19.15 -12.76
N LEU A 367 -11.88 19.74 -13.83
CA LEU A 367 -12.18 19.01 -15.06
C LEU A 367 -10.90 18.45 -15.70
N LEU A 368 -9.85 19.26 -15.76
CA LEU A 368 -8.55 18.85 -16.29
C LEU A 368 -7.93 17.71 -15.47
N PHE A 369 -7.97 17.80 -14.14
CA PHE A 369 -7.57 16.72 -13.24
C PHE A 369 -8.32 15.41 -13.55
N ILE A 370 -9.65 15.46 -13.70
CA ILE A 370 -10.43 14.26 -14.07
C ILE A 370 -9.96 13.69 -15.40
N ILE A 371 -9.78 14.54 -16.40
CA ILE A 371 -9.35 14.12 -17.74
C ILE A 371 -7.96 13.48 -17.67
N THR A 372 -6.99 14.11 -17.00
CA THR A 372 -5.62 13.61 -16.98
C THR A 372 -5.47 12.29 -16.23
N GLU A 373 -6.27 12.08 -15.18
CA GLU A 373 -6.20 10.87 -14.36
C GLU A 373 -7.02 9.70 -14.91
N LEU A 374 -8.18 9.98 -15.52
CA LEU A 374 -9.14 8.95 -15.93
C LEU A 374 -9.19 8.68 -17.43
N ALA A 375 -8.75 9.60 -18.31
CA ALA A 375 -8.90 9.41 -19.76
C ALA A 375 -8.21 8.13 -20.24
N ILE A 376 -6.92 7.95 -19.92
CA ILE A 376 -6.18 6.76 -20.39
C ILE A 376 -6.76 5.46 -19.79
N PRO A 377 -6.93 5.31 -18.46
CA PRO A 377 -7.47 4.08 -17.90
C PRO A 377 -8.84 3.72 -18.46
N LEU A 378 -9.74 4.70 -18.60
CA LEU A 378 -11.08 4.45 -19.11
C LEU A 378 -11.08 4.11 -20.59
N ILE A 379 -10.34 4.83 -21.44
CA ILE A 379 -10.20 4.48 -22.86
C ILE A 379 -9.64 3.07 -23.01
N LEU A 380 -8.59 2.72 -22.24
CA LEU A 380 -8.00 1.38 -22.26
C LEU A 380 -9.01 0.31 -21.83
N LEU A 381 -9.79 0.55 -20.77
CA LEU A 381 -10.83 -0.37 -20.33
C LEU A 381 -11.95 -0.52 -21.37
N LEU A 382 -12.33 0.55 -22.07
CA LEU A 382 -13.35 0.53 -23.12
C LEU A 382 -12.89 -0.26 -24.35
N ILE A 383 -11.68 -0.04 -24.86
CA ILE A 383 -11.17 -0.79 -26.03
C ILE A 383 -10.82 -2.25 -25.70
N THR A 384 -10.84 -2.62 -24.41
CA THR A 384 -10.58 -3.97 -23.91
C THR A 384 -11.79 -4.58 -23.17
N SER A 385 -12.97 -3.94 -23.25
CA SER A 385 -14.12 -4.17 -22.36
C SER A 385 -14.72 -5.56 -22.46
N ASP A 386 -14.55 -6.26 -23.58
CA ASP A 386 -15.11 -7.60 -23.84
C ASP A 386 -14.70 -8.67 -22.80
N LYS A 387 -13.77 -8.33 -21.90
CA LYS A 387 -13.18 -9.22 -20.91
C LYS A 387 -13.44 -8.83 -19.47
N LEU A 388 -14.20 -7.76 -19.21
CA LEU A 388 -14.49 -7.34 -17.84
C LEU A 388 -15.62 -8.18 -17.24
N LYS A 389 -15.32 -8.83 -16.11
CA LYS A 389 -16.35 -9.49 -15.29
C LYS A 389 -17.19 -8.44 -14.58
N ARG A 390 -18.44 -8.80 -14.23
CA ARG A 390 -19.35 -7.92 -13.47
C ARG A 390 -18.71 -7.31 -12.22
N THR A 391 -17.92 -8.09 -11.48
CA THR A 391 -17.17 -7.62 -10.31
C THR A 391 -16.10 -6.59 -10.66
N GLU A 392 -15.41 -6.75 -11.79
CA GLU A 392 -14.38 -5.82 -12.25
C GLU A 392 -14.98 -4.51 -12.79
N VAL A 393 -16.16 -4.56 -13.44
CA VAL A 393 -16.91 -3.36 -13.85
C VAL A 393 -17.29 -2.53 -12.62
N MET A 394 -17.78 -3.18 -11.59
CA MET A 394 -18.20 -2.48 -10.38
C MET A 394 -17.00 -1.99 -9.54
N PHE A 395 -15.88 -2.72 -9.48
CA PHE A 395 -14.65 -2.17 -8.90
C PHE A 395 -14.12 -0.96 -9.69
N THR A 396 -14.21 -0.99 -11.02
CA THR A 396 -13.95 0.19 -11.86
C THR A 396 -14.87 1.35 -11.48
N GLY A 397 -16.18 1.10 -11.33
CA GLY A 397 -17.15 2.10 -10.92
C GLY A 397 -16.85 2.72 -9.55
N ILE A 398 -16.52 1.90 -8.55
CA ILE A 398 -16.10 2.37 -7.22
C ILE A 398 -14.83 3.23 -7.33
N ALA A 399 -13.83 2.78 -8.09
CA ALA A 399 -12.58 3.50 -8.26
C ALA A 399 -12.79 4.88 -8.89
N VAL A 400 -13.56 4.94 -9.97
CA VAL A 400 -13.92 6.20 -10.66
C VAL A 400 -14.70 7.13 -9.74
N SER A 401 -15.70 6.61 -9.02
CA SER A 401 -16.48 7.40 -8.07
C SER A 401 -15.63 8.01 -6.97
N ILE A 402 -14.63 7.28 -6.45
CA ILE A 402 -13.70 7.83 -5.45
C ILE A 402 -12.84 8.95 -6.04
N ILE A 403 -12.27 8.74 -7.23
CA ILE A 403 -11.39 9.72 -7.88
C ILE A 403 -12.16 11.01 -8.23
N ILE A 404 -13.43 10.89 -8.64
CA ILE A 404 -14.26 12.05 -8.97
C ILE A 404 -14.82 12.70 -7.70
N LEU A 405 -15.41 11.94 -6.77
CA LEU A 405 -16.23 12.52 -5.71
C LEU A 405 -15.52 12.65 -4.36
N VAL A 406 -14.66 11.69 -4.01
CA VAL A 406 -14.12 11.59 -2.64
C VAL A 406 -12.74 12.24 -2.54
N SER A 407 -11.80 11.85 -3.40
CA SER A 407 -10.43 12.34 -3.37
C SER A 407 -10.32 13.87 -3.53
N PRO A 408 -11.05 14.54 -4.43
CA PRO A 408 -10.90 15.98 -4.61
C PRO A 408 -11.77 16.81 -3.64
N ALA A 409 -12.63 16.18 -2.82
CA ALA A 409 -13.61 16.87 -1.98
C ALA A 409 -12.99 17.78 -0.91
N LEU A 410 -11.90 17.32 -0.30
CA LEU A 410 -11.26 17.98 0.83
C LEU A 410 -9.78 18.22 0.56
N ARG A 411 -9.29 19.37 1.01
CA ARG A 411 -7.87 19.61 1.27
C ARG A 411 -7.63 19.45 2.76
N LEU A 412 -6.89 18.41 3.11
CA LEU A 412 -6.41 18.16 4.47
C LEU A 412 -4.90 18.37 4.45
N GLY A 413 -4.42 19.30 5.28
CA GLY A 413 -3.00 19.62 5.33
C GLY A 413 -2.49 20.51 4.19
N PHE A 414 -1.19 20.81 4.22
CA PHE A 414 -0.58 21.73 3.26
C PHE A 414 -0.52 21.13 1.85
N TRP A 415 -0.19 19.84 1.74
CA TRP A 415 0.04 19.14 0.47
C TRP A 415 -1.17 18.34 -0.05
N SER A 416 -2.37 18.61 0.50
CA SER A 416 -3.60 17.91 0.09
C SER A 416 -3.50 16.38 0.25
N ASP A 417 -3.05 15.93 1.43
CA ASP A 417 -2.86 14.50 1.72
C ASP A 417 -4.16 13.72 1.52
N TRP A 418 -5.31 14.33 1.77
CA TRP A 418 -6.60 13.70 1.52
C TRP A 418 -6.72 13.19 0.07
N CYS A 419 -6.42 14.03 -0.92
CA CYS A 419 -6.60 13.70 -2.33
C CYS A 419 -5.71 12.53 -2.76
N SER A 420 -4.41 12.65 -2.49
CA SER A 420 -3.43 11.65 -2.90
C SER A 420 -3.59 10.32 -2.15
N ARG A 421 -3.87 10.35 -0.85
CA ARG A 421 -3.93 9.14 -0.02
C ARG A 421 -5.23 8.37 -0.21
N THR A 422 -6.38 9.04 -0.39
CA THR A 422 -7.67 8.35 -0.60
C THR A 422 -7.81 7.79 -2.02
N GLY A 423 -7.24 8.44 -3.04
CA GLY A 423 -7.33 7.99 -4.44
C GLY A 423 -6.38 6.84 -4.79
N MET A 424 -5.36 6.60 -3.98
CA MET A 424 -4.28 5.64 -4.22
C MET A 424 -4.73 4.19 -4.45
N ALA A 425 -5.77 3.75 -3.75
CA ALA A 425 -6.37 2.42 -3.95
C ALA A 425 -7.04 2.33 -5.33
N SER A 426 -7.86 3.34 -5.65
CA SER A 426 -8.64 3.43 -6.87
C SER A 426 -7.76 3.47 -8.12
N GLN A 427 -6.75 4.34 -8.12
CA GLN A 427 -5.80 4.47 -9.21
C GLN A 427 -5.06 3.15 -9.46
N PHE A 428 -4.56 2.51 -8.40
CA PHE A 428 -3.89 1.22 -8.49
C PHE A 428 -4.80 0.11 -9.03
N MET A 429 -6.05 0.02 -8.54
CA MET A 429 -6.99 -1.00 -9.03
C MET A 429 -7.32 -0.81 -10.51
N LEU A 430 -7.51 0.43 -10.97
CA LEU A 430 -7.70 0.72 -12.39
C LEU A 430 -6.49 0.27 -13.22
N TYR A 431 -5.27 0.61 -12.80
CA TYR A 431 -4.06 0.21 -13.52
C TYR A 431 -3.87 -1.32 -13.55
N VAL A 432 -4.19 -2.04 -12.46
CA VAL A 432 -4.15 -3.52 -12.46
C VAL A 432 -5.18 -4.12 -13.42
N LEU A 433 -6.40 -3.58 -13.46
CA LEU A 433 -7.45 -4.05 -14.38
C LEU A 433 -7.10 -3.77 -15.84
N VAL A 434 -6.57 -2.57 -16.12
CA VAL A 434 -6.03 -2.19 -17.44
C VAL A 434 -4.90 -3.15 -17.85
N LEU A 435 -3.90 -3.36 -16.98
CA LEU A 435 -2.77 -4.25 -17.24
C LEU A 435 -3.24 -5.67 -17.57
N LYS A 436 -4.15 -6.19 -16.74
CA LYS A 436 -4.77 -7.50 -16.96
C LYS A 436 -5.40 -7.54 -18.36
N ASN A 437 -6.27 -6.60 -18.67
CA ASN A 437 -6.97 -6.56 -19.95
C ASN A 437 -6.01 -6.49 -21.14
N VAL A 438 -5.03 -5.57 -21.12
CA VAL A 438 -4.07 -5.38 -22.21
C VAL A 438 -3.19 -6.62 -22.41
N LEU A 439 -2.69 -7.23 -21.33
CA LEU A 439 -1.88 -8.45 -21.45
C LEU A 439 -2.66 -9.63 -22.04
N THR A 440 -3.97 -9.66 -21.82
CA THR A 440 -4.84 -10.71 -22.36
C THR A 440 -5.40 -10.42 -23.75
N MET A 441 -5.25 -9.21 -24.30
CA MET A 441 -5.86 -8.84 -25.57
C MET A 441 -5.18 -9.49 -26.79
N ASN A 442 -5.88 -9.55 -27.93
CA ASN A 442 -5.28 -10.04 -29.17
C ASN A 442 -4.24 -9.04 -29.69
N ARG A 443 -3.05 -9.54 -30.06
CA ARG A 443 -1.87 -8.73 -30.39
C ARG A 443 -1.79 -8.28 -31.85
N SER A 444 -2.68 -8.72 -32.72
CA SER A 444 -2.62 -8.41 -34.17
C SER A 444 -3.60 -7.33 -34.63
N GLY A 445 -4.41 -6.75 -33.74
CA GLY A 445 -5.44 -5.78 -34.10
C GLY A 445 -5.05 -4.33 -33.84
N ARG A 446 -5.73 -3.38 -34.51
CA ARG A 446 -5.59 -1.92 -34.30
C ARG A 446 -5.65 -1.53 -32.82
N ASN A 447 -6.55 -2.15 -32.04
CA ASN A 447 -6.71 -1.86 -30.62
C ASN A 447 -5.47 -2.20 -29.77
N PHE A 448 -4.66 -3.18 -30.18
CA PHE A 448 -3.42 -3.51 -29.48
C PHE A 448 -2.37 -2.40 -29.63
N TYR A 449 -2.23 -1.87 -30.84
CA TYR A 449 -1.32 -0.75 -31.09
C TYR A 449 -1.77 0.50 -30.36
N ILE A 450 -3.06 0.83 -30.40
CA ILE A 450 -3.64 1.94 -29.62
C ILE A 450 -3.36 1.75 -28.12
N ALA A 451 -3.65 0.55 -27.59
CA ALA A 451 -3.44 0.28 -26.17
C ALA A 451 -1.97 0.43 -25.76
N THR A 452 -1.06 -0.09 -26.59
CA THR A 452 0.39 0.00 -26.34
C THR A 452 0.87 1.45 -26.38
N SER A 453 0.42 2.25 -27.35
CA SER A 453 0.77 3.67 -27.44
C SER A 453 0.27 4.45 -26.23
N LEU A 454 -0.98 4.23 -25.80
CA LEU A 454 -1.54 4.90 -24.62
C LEU A 454 -0.78 4.53 -23.34
N ILE A 455 -0.36 3.26 -23.19
CA ILE A 455 0.50 2.83 -22.08
C ILE A 455 1.84 3.55 -22.09
N VAL A 456 2.47 3.69 -23.26
CA VAL A 456 3.74 4.42 -23.37
C VAL A 456 3.55 5.88 -22.99
N ILE A 457 2.47 6.52 -23.47
CA ILE A 457 2.14 7.92 -23.14
C ILE A 457 1.93 8.11 -21.63
N SER A 458 1.24 7.18 -20.96
CA SER A 458 1.01 7.26 -19.51
C SER A 458 2.25 7.02 -18.65
N CYS A 459 3.38 6.57 -19.24
CA CYS A 459 4.64 6.43 -18.51
C CYS A 459 5.43 7.74 -18.38
N PHE A 460 5.16 8.76 -19.19
CA PHE A 460 5.99 9.97 -19.30
C PHE A 460 6.16 10.71 -17.97
N THR A 461 5.07 10.88 -17.21
CA THR A 461 5.10 11.56 -15.91
C THR A 461 6.05 10.85 -14.94
N SER A 462 6.03 9.51 -14.89
CA SER A 462 6.91 8.72 -14.05
C SER A 462 8.38 8.75 -14.51
N LEU A 463 8.63 8.90 -15.82
CA LEU A 463 10.00 9.03 -16.34
C LEU A 463 10.70 10.29 -15.83
N GLY A 464 9.96 11.38 -15.57
CA GLY A 464 10.52 12.58 -14.94
C GLY A 464 11.06 12.31 -13.52
N GLU A 465 10.31 11.55 -12.73
CA GLU A 465 10.74 11.12 -11.38
C GLU A 465 11.93 10.15 -11.47
N LEU A 466 11.89 9.21 -12.41
CA LEU A 466 13.00 8.27 -12.63
C LEU A 466 14.29 9.00 -13.04
N ASN A 467 14.19 9.97 -13.94
CA ASN A 467 15.33 10.77 -14.39
C ASN A 467 15.96 11.54 -13.22
N ARG A 468 15.14 12.19 -12.38
CA ARG A 468 15.62 12.81 -11.14
C ARG A 468 16.31 11.81 -10.23
N ALA A 469 15.69 10.64 -10.06
CA ALA A 469 16.22 9.63 -9.16
C ALA A 469 17.59 9.08 -9.59
N ILE A 470 17.82 9.01 -10.91
CA ILE A 470 19.11 8.63 -11.50
C ILE A 470 20.13 9.75 -11.32
N ASN A 471 19.76 10.99 -11.66
CA ASN A 471 20.69 12.13 -11.64
C ASN A 471 21.10 12.55 -10.22
N GLU A 472 20.21 12.38 -9.25
CA GLU A 472 20.43 12.69 -7.84
C GLU A 472 20.70 11.45 -6.98
N PHE A 473 21.16 10.36 -7.61
CA PHE A 473 21.48 9.12 -6.92
C PHE A 473 22.58 9.33 -5.88
N LYS A 474 22.32 8.91 -4.64
CA LYS A 474 23.29 8.92 -3.55
C LYS A 474 23.30 7.59 -2.81
N PHE A 475 24.49 7.17 -2.38
CA PHE A 475 24.67 5.99 -1.54
C PHE A 475 25.52 6.37 -0.32
N ASP A 476 24.86 6.51 0.82
CA ASP A 476 25.55 6.77 2.10
C ASP A 476 24.80 6.08 3.25
N MET A 477 25.42 5.02 3.77
CA MET A 477 24.89 4.17 4.82
C MET A 477 25.20 4.68 6.24
N ARG A 478 26.10 5.65 6.39
CA ARG A 478 26.59 6.17 7.67
C ARG A 478 25.98 7.51 8.05
N GLU A 479 25.48 8.26 7.07
CA GLU A 479 24.79 9.52 7.30
C GLU A 479 23.70 9.39 8.38
N LEU A 480 23.77 10.27 9.36
CA LEU A 480 22.74 10.44 10.37
C LEU A 480 21.70 11.44 9.86
N PRO A 481 20.40 11.18 10.05
CA PRO A 481 19.39 12.13 9.67
C PRO A 481 19.46 13.35 10.60
N PRO A 482 18.94 14.52 10.17
CA PRO A 482 18.78 15.65 11.05
C PRO A 482 17.89 15.28 12.26
N ASP A 483 18.22 15.82 13.43
CA ASP A 483 17.38 15.71 14.62
C ASP A 483 16.01 16.35 14.37
N ILE A 484 14.97 15.87 15.06
CA ILE A 484 13.61 16.43 14.94
C ILE A 484 13.53 17.94 15.28
N ARG A 485 14.42 18.43 16.13
CA ARG A 485 14.51 19.86 16.50
C ARG A 485 15.04 20.73 15.36
N ALA A 486 15.80 20.16 14.41
CA ALA A 486 16.39 20.90 13.29
C ALA A 486 15.34 21.39 12.28
N TYR A 487 14.10 20.91 12.36
CA TYR A 487 12.99 21.37 11.55
C TYR A 487 12.27 22.59 12.13
N GLY A 488 12.69 23.08 13.31
CA GLY A 488 12.14 24.25 13.97
C GLY A 488 10.75 24.06 14.59
N GLY A 489 10.46 24.89 15.58
CA GLY A 489 9.13 24.99 16.18
C GLY A 489 8.13 25.67 15.24
N GLY A 490 6.87 25.23 15.26
CA GLY A 490 5.80 25.90 14.51
C GLY A 490 5.70 25.53 13.03
N THR A 491 6.55 24.66 12.50
CA THR A 491 6.40 24.14 11.13
C THR A 491 5.30 23.08 11.07
N TYR A 492 4.61 22.98 9.94
CA TYR A 492 3.57 21.96 9.73
C TYR A 492 4.08 20.55 9.98
N VAL A 493 5.31 20.29 9.55
CA VAL A 493 5.97 18.99 9.59
C VAL A 493 6.25 18.55 11.03
N THR A 494 6.68 19.46 11.91
CA THR A 494 6.98 19.13 13.31
C THR A 494 5.74 19.11 14.20
N ASN A 495 4.77 19.98 13.94
CA ASN A 495 3.57 19.99 14.76
C ASN A 495 2.68 18.76 14.55
N GLN A 496 2.87 18.01 13.47
CA GLN A 496 2.16 16.77 13.13
C GLN A 496 2.63 15.52 13.86
N VAL A 497 3.68 15.63 14.68
CA VAL A 497 4.28 14.46 15.30
C VAL A 497 4.34 14.49 16.82
N PHE A 498 3.82 15.54 17.45
CA PHE A 498 3.78 15.65 18.91
C PHE A 498 2.39 15.32 19.45
N GLY A 499 2.39 14.60 20.57
CA GLY A 499 1.17 14.24 21.27
C GLY A 499 0.91 15.04 22.53
N LYS A 500 -0.30 14.82 23.06
CA LYS A 500 -0.75 15.30 24.36
C LYS A 500 -0.33 14.30 25.45
N PRO A 501 0.50 14.70 26.43
CA PRO A 501 0.98 13.82 27.50
C PRO A 501 -0.14 13.22 28.35
N ASP A 502 -1.19 14.02 28.56
CA ASP A 502 -2.39 13.70 29.35
C ASP A 502 -3.46 12.94 28.54
N SER A 503 -3.16 12.54 27.31
CA SER A 503 -4.12 11.79 26.50
C SER A 503 -4.48 10.45 27.15
N PHE A 504 -5.65 9.92 26.80
CA PHE A 504 -6.10 8.61 27.28
C PHE A 504 -5.08 7.50 27.01
N PHE A 505 -4.46 7.51 25.82
CA PHE A 505 -3.48 6.49 25.44
C PHE A 505 -2.26 6.51 26.36
N PHE A 506 -1.62 7.69 26.54
CA PHE A 506 -0.40 7.79 27.34
C PHE A 506 -0.65 7.64 28.84
N THR A 507 -1.83 8.05 29.32
CA THR A 507 -2.20 7.92 30.73
C THR A 507 -2.51 6.49 31.13
N TYR A 508 -3.31 5.76 30.32
CA TYR A 508 -3.90 4.49 30.75
C TYR A 508 -3.35 3.26 30.02
N LEU A 509 -2.96 3.37 28.75
CA LEU A 509 -2.58 2.23 27.92
C LEU A 509 -1.07 2.06 27.78
N ALA A 510 -0.35 3.17 27.63
CA ALA A 510 1.07 3.18 27.41
C ALA A 510 1.85 2.62 28.61
N ARG A 511 3.03 2.04 28.35
CA ARG A 511 4.00 1.71 29.41
C ARG A 511 4.43 3.00 30.10
N ARG A 512 4.59 2.94 31.42
CA ARG A 512 5.19 4.04 32.18
C ARG A 512 6.66 4.12 31.83
N HIS A 513 7.12 5.37 31.72
CA HIS A 513 8.49 5.71 31.42
C HIS A 513 9.38 5.60 32.67
#